data_AF-A0A0J9W9F4-F1
#
_entry.id   AF-A0A0J9W9F4-F1
#
_cell.length_a   1.000
_cell.length_b   1.000
_cell.length_c   1.000
_cell.angle_alpha   90.00
_cell.angle_beta   90.00
_cell.angle_gamma   90.00
#
_symmetry.space_group_name_H-M   'P 1'
#
loop_
_entity.id
_entity.type
_entity.pdbx_description
1 polymer ?
#
loop_
_entity_poly.entity_id
_entity_poly.type
_entity_poly.pdbx_seq_one_letter_code
_entity_poly.pdbx_strand_id
1 'polypeptide(L)'
;MLLTIGGIWLATDKATLHSYPILREYNAEVPTEIWQAFLFQSTADMIRLQRLETYLMGRKWTPSKPSVFRSFGDNMSFPVRYFQQSPILQSKKASIEERAELDKQPKISEFNHLKERYNDLMQQYNTTVCQETYQTLLGVRYPIHDPYRPRCSLARRMNNLQIMVHEWPLPTDTLQAQATVFELGIPHQFAKWRDVTFYFIHDVLSFKSFGEQFLISFLAISLIGTIAKQKACHSAGGILAFALGQKRWIVSYEITPHRETGTKLAVPFRVKDSPTPRSEFSHPDVVMTLTCLSYYYGGLDEEALFSAFSILTKSDNARVEYHEWTGTAPNLPLSFRALEGVNLRDRVQFKEETYPHLCFPKSAIDYYLSHLVSKFAKPWLARYQDDDKTQAVVSFNEDDEAIILDRSGNVEELETPPFAEQTDRCLSFLDESHTRGTYLKLPPPNYRAVVTLGARLTKDRLVQACMRMRKLGKLKA
;
A
#
# COMPACT_ATOMS: atom_id res chain seq x y z
N MET A 1 1.34 -16.03 -13.67
CA MET A 1 1.73 -16.29 -12.25
C MET A 1 0.52 -16.42 -11.33
N LEU A 2 -0.39 -15.45 -11.28
CA LEU A 2 -1.57 -15.43 -10.40
C LEU A 2 -2.42 -16.72 -10.44
N LEU A 3 -2.83 -17.18 -11.63
CA LEU A 3 -3.61 -18.42 -11.82
C LEU A 3 -2.90 -19.69 -11.33
N THR A 4 -1.57 -19.66 -11.26
CA THR A 4 -0.79 -20.81 -10.76
C THR A 4 -0.86 -20.86 -9.25
N ILE A 5 -0.67 -19.72 -8.59
CA ILE A 5 -0.80 -19.60 -7.14
C ILE A 5 -2.26 -19.88 -6.71
N GLY A 6 -3.24 -19.36 -7.45
CA GLY A 6 -4.65 -19.68 -7.20
C GLY A 6 -4.97 -21.16 -7.35
N GLY A 7 -4.38 -21.83 -8.34
CA GLY A 7 -4.51 -23.29 -8.50
C GLY A 7 -3.89 -24.08 -7.33
N ILE A 8 -2.75 -23.63 -6.81
CA ILE A 8 -2.11 -24.24 -5.62
C ILE A 8 -2.98 -24.03 -4.39
N TRP A 9 -3.44 -22.79 -4.15
CA TRP A 9 -4.35 -22.47 -3.05
C TRP A 9 -5.61 -23.34 -3.09
N LEU A 10 -6.23 -23.47 -4.27
CA LEU A 10 -7.40 -24.32 -4.50
C LEU A 10 -7.17 -25.78 -4.06
N ALA A 11 -6.00 -26.34 -4.39
CA ALA A 11 -5.64 -27.70 -4.00
C ALA A 11 -5.41 -27.82 -2.48
N THR A 12 -4.70 -26.86 -1.88
CA THR A 12 -4.47 -26.79 -0.43
C THR A 12 -5.79 -26.68 0.34
N ASP A 13 -6.71 -25.85 -0.14
CA ASP A 13 -8.02 -25.65 0.47
C ASP A 13 -8.85 -26.95 0.44
N LYS A 14 -8.93 -27.62 -0.71
CA LYS A 14 -9.62 -28.91 -0.84
C LYS A 14 -9.04 -29.99 0.09
N ALA A 15 -7.72 -30.10 0.17
CA ALA A 15 -7.05 -31.06 1.05
C ALA A 15 -7.34 -30.80 2.53
N THR A 16 -7.38 -29.51 2.91
CA THR A 16 -7.65 -29.09 4.29
C THR A 16 -9.11 -29.31 4.66
N LEU A 17 -10.05 -29.02 3.77
CA LEU A 17 -11.48 -29.30 3.96
C LEU A 17 -11.79 -30.80 4.05
N HIS A 18 -10.99 -31.64 3.38
CA HIS A 18 -11.11 -33.09 3.54
C HIS A 18 -10.67 -33.55 4.94
N SER A 19 -9.58 -32.97 5.45
CA SER A 19 -9.03 -33.31 6.77
C SER A 19 -9.83 -32.73 7.93
N TYR A 20 -10.41 -31.53 7.74
CA TYR A 20 -11.18 -30.81 8.75
C TYR A 20 -12.53 -30.34 8.19
N PRO A 21 -13.55 -31.22 8.16
CA PRO A 21 -14.85 -30.90 7.57
C PRO A 21 -15.54 -29.68 8.18
N ILE A 22 -15.33 -29.42 9.48
CA ILE A 22 -15.90 -28.25 10.18
C ILE A 22 -15.44 -26.91 9.60
N LEU A 23 -14.26 -26.86 8.95
CA LEU A 23 -13.74 -25.66 8.29
C LEU A 23 -14.64 -25.22 7.11
N ARG A 24 -15.46 -26.13 6.55
CA ARG A 24 -16.41 -25.81 5.47
C ARG A 24 -17.49 -24.83 5.92
N GLU A 25 -17.81 -24.80 7.22
CA GLU A 25 -18.80 -23.85 7.76
C GLU A 25 -18.29 -22.40 7.76
N TYR A 26 -16.98 -22.19 7.59
CA TYR A 26 -16.34 -20.89 7.66
C TYR A 26 -15.98 -20.33 6.29
N ASN A 27 -16.03 -19.01 6.17
CA ASN A 27 -15.60 -18.31 4.97
C ASN A 27 -14.10 -18.53 4.73
N ALA A 28 -13.71 -18.78 3.47
CA ALA A 28 -12.32 -18.82 3.04
C ALA A 28 -11.61 -17.47 3.23
N GLU A 29 -12.39 -16.39 3.25
CA GLU A 29 -11.96 -14.98 3.21
C GLU A 29 -11.16 -14.61 1.95
N VAL A 30 -11.08 -15.51 0.98
CA VAL A 30 -10.57 -15.22 -0.36
C VAL A 30 -11.65 -14.50 -1.16
N PRO A 31 -11.38 -13.27 -1.62
CA PRO A 31 -12.36 -12.48 -2.37
C PRO A 31 -12.64 -13.09 -3.75
N THR A 32 -13.91 -13.06 -4.16
CA THR A 32 -14.40 -13.62 -5.43
C THR A 32 -14.43 -12.60 -6.55
N GLU A 33 -14.66 -11.33 -6.23
CA GLU A 33 -14.90 -10.22 -7.16
C GLU A 33 -13.68 -9.90 -8.01
N ILE A 34 -12.52 -10.18 -7.43
CA ILE A 34 -11.21 -9.90 -7.99
C ILE A 34 -10.96 -10.71 -9.26
N TRP A 35 -11.47 -11.94 -9.29
CA TRP A 35 -11.23 -12.87 -10.38
C TRP A 35 -12.00 -12.45 -11.64
N GLN A 36 -13.16 -11.82 -11.46
CA GLN A 36 -14.02 -11.32 -12.53
C GLN A 36 -13.41 -10.14 -13.29
N ALA A 37 -12.39 -9.49 -12.74
CA ALA A 37 -11.71 -8.36 -13.36
C ALA A 37 -10.65 -8.80 -14.38
N PHE A 38 -10.26 -10.09 -14.41
CA PHE A 38 -9.21 -10.56 -15.31
C PHE A 38 -9.75 -10.90 -16.71
N LEU A 39 -9.17 -10.25 -17.72
CA LEU A 39 -9.35 -10.61 -19.13
C LEU A 39 -8.10 -11.34 -19.61
N PHE A 40 -8.24 -12.62 -19.93
CA PHE A 40 -7.16 -13.44 -20.48
C PHE A 40 -7.40 -13.69 -21.97
N GLN A 41 -6.36 -13.51 -22.79
CA GLN A 41 -6.42 -13.82 -24.23
C GLN A 41 -6.35 -15.34 -24.51
N SER A 42 -5.80 -16.12 -23.57
CA SER A 42 -5.67 -17.57 -23.68
C SER A 42 -6.91 -18.30 -23.16
N THR A 43 -7.48 -19.18 -23.99
CA THR A 43 -8.61 -20.05 -23.61
C THR A 43 -8.25 -20.98 -22.45
N ALA A 44 -7.01 -21.47 -22.39
CA ALA A 44 -6.54 -22.33 -21.30
C ALA A 44 -6.52 -21.58 -19.96
N ASP A 45 -6.11 -20.32 -19.95
CA ASP A 45 -6.09 -19.51 -18.73
C ASP A 45 -7.49 -19.05 -18.33
N MET A 46 -8.39 -18.77 -19.27
CA MET A 46 -9.81 -18.53 -18.99
C MET A 46 -10.47 -19.73 -18.31
N ILE A 47 -10.19 -20.96 -18.76
CA ILE A 47 -10.69 -22.19 -18.11
C ILE A 47 -10.16 -22.31 -16.68
N ARG A 48 -8.87 -21.99 -16.44
CA ARG A 48 -8.27 -22.03 -15.10
C ARG A 48 -8.90 -20.99 -14.17
N LEU A 49 -9.15 -19.78 -14.67
CA LEU A 49 -9.87 -18.73 -13.95
C LEU A 49 -11.28 -19.21 -13.58
N GLN A 50 -12.04 -19.69 -14.56
CA GLN A 50 -13.41 -20.18 -14.36
C GLN A 50 -13.48 -21.28 -13.30
N ARG A 51 -12.53 -22.23 -13.29
CA ARG A 51 -12.46 -23.29 -12.27
C ARG A 51 -12.30 -22.73 -10.86
N LEU A 52 -11.46 -21.72 -10.69
CA LEU A 52 -11.21 -21.10 -9.40
C LEU A 52 -12.42 -20.27 -8.94
N GLU A 53 -13.02 -19.50 -9.83
CA GLU A 53 -14.26 -18.76 -9.58
C GLU A 53 -15.41 -19.67 -9.17
N THR A 54 -15.64 -20.74 -9.95
CA THR A 54 -16.69 -21.72 -9.70
C THR A 54 -16.52 -22.37 -8.33
N TYR A 55 -15.27 -22.66 -7.95
CA TYR A 55 -14.98 -23.21 -6.63
C TYR A 55 -15.28 -22.23 -5.50
N LEU A 56 -14.79 -21.00 -5.60
CA LEU A 56 -15.00 -19.98 -4.57
C LEU A 56 -16.48 -19.62 -4.41
N MET A 57 -17.21 -19.44 -5.51
CA MET A 57 -18.65 -19.17 -5.48
C MET A 57 -19.46 -20.38 -4.98
N GLY A 58 -19.00 -21.59 -5.29
CA GLY A 58 -19.63 -22.84 -4.83
C GLY A 58 -19.31 -23.19 -3.37
N ARG A 59 -18.34 -22.53 -2.74
CA ARG A 59 -17.97 -22.77 -1.35
C ARG A 59 -19.05 -22.21 -0.41
N LYS A 60 -19.98 -23.08 -0.02
CA LYS A 60 -21.00 -22.77 0.99
C LYS A 60 -20.32 -22.58 2.35
N TRP A 61 -20.66 -21.49 3.02
CA TRP A 61 -20.29 -21.20 4.41
C TRP A 61 -21.49 -20.58 5.12
N THR A 62 -21.44 -20.52 6.45
CA THR A 62 -22.54 -20.01 7.26
C THR A 62 -22.29 -18.53 7.62
N PRO A 63 -23.12 -17.58 7.14
CA PRO A 63 -22.91 -16.14 7.36
C PRO A 63 -22.75 -15.70 8.82
N SER A 64 -23.34 -16.43 9.76
CA SER A 64 -23.25 -16.15 11.20
C SER A 64 -21.95 -16.61 11.85
N LYS A 65 -21.11 -17.38 11.15
CA LYS A 65 -19.80 -17.81 11.67
C LYS A 65 -18.79 -16.69 11.51
N PRO A 66 -18.02 -16.39 12.56
CA PRO A 66 -17.07 -15.29 12.51
C PRO A 66 -15.83 -15.67 11.70
N SER A 67 -15.00 -14.66 11.39
CA SER A 67 -13.75 -14.80 10.62
C SER A 67 -12.80 -15.84 11.24
N VAL A 68 -12.21 -16.71 10.42
CA VAL A 68 -11.22 -17.71 10.88
C VAL A 68 -9.93 -17.05 11.37
N PHE A 69 -9.64 -15.85 10.87
CA PHE A 69 -8.40 -15.12 11.19
C PHE A 69 -8.57 -14.13 12.34
N ARG A 70 -9.78 -13.59 12.60
CA ARG A 70 -9.95 -12.42 13.49
C ARG A 70 -10.78 -12.67 14.75
N SER A 71 -11.42 -13.82 14.89
CA SER A 71 -12.37 -14.09 15.98
C SER A 71 -11.74 -14.80 17.18
N PHE A 72 -10.69 -14.23 17.76
CA PHE A 72 -10.01 -14.85 18.90
C PHE A 72 -10.91 -14.91 20.15
N GLY A 73 -11.13 -16.13 20.66
CA GLY A 73 -11.93 -16.34 21.87
C GLY A 73 -13.45 -16.21 21.68
N ASP A 74 -13.95 -16.12 20.45
CA ASP A 74 -15.40 -16.15 20.21
C ASP A 74 -15.94 -17.60 20.29
N ASN A 75 -17.14 -17.78 20.86
CA ASN A 75 -17.76 -19.10 21.05
C ASN A 75 -17.96 -19.88 19.73
N MET A 76 -18.18 -19.17 18.63
CA MET A 76 -18.38 -19.73 17.29
C MET A 76 -17.11 -19.70 16.44
N SER A 77 -16.00 -19.18 16.96
CA SER A 77 -14.70 -19.20 16.28
C SER A 77 -14.23 -20.63 15.99
N PHE A 78 -13.44 -20.77 14.93
CA PHE A 78 -12.88 -22.07 14.55
C PHE A 78 -12.00 -22.67 15.67
N PRO A 79 -11.07 -21.92 16.31
CA PRO A 79 -10.24 -22.46 17.40
C PRO A 79 -11.04 -23.05 18.56
N VAL A 80 -12.08 -22.34 19.01
CA VAL A 80 -12.92 -22.76 20.15
C VAL A 80 -13.72 -24.02 19.80
N ARG A 81 -14.37 -24.04 18.63
CA ARG A 81 -15.15 -25.22 18.22
C ARG A 81 -14.27 -26.44 17.94
N TYR A 82 -13.09 -26.23 17.38
CA TYR A 82 -12.13 -27.31 17.17
C TYR A 82 -11.64 -27.88 18.52
N PHE A 83 -11.31 -27.01 19.48
CA PHE A 83 -10.92 -27.41 20.83
C PHE A 83 -12.02 -28.27 21.50
N GLN A 84 -13.28 -27.84 21.41
CA GLN A 84 -14.42 -28.57 21.99
C GLN A 84 -14.59 -29.98 21.42
N GLN A 85 -14.14 -30.22 20.19
CA GLN A 85 -14.20 -31.53 19.53
C GLN A 85 -12.90 -32.36 19.65
N SER A 86 -11.85 -31.80 20.24
CA SER A 86 -10.52 -32.42 20.30
C SER A 86 -10.15 -32.84 21.73
N PRO A 87 -10.25 -34.14 22.07
CA PRO A 87 -9.82 -34.66 23.38
C PRO A 87 -8.33 -34.38 23.65
N ILE A 88 -7.51 -34.36 22.59
CA ILE A 88 -6.07 -34.10 22.68
C ILE A 88 -5.81 -32.68 23.20
N LEU A 89 -6.51 -31.68 22.65
CA LEU A 89 -6.36 -30.30 23.11
C LEU A 89 -6.94 -30.08 24.51
N GLN A 90 -8.03 -30.77 24.84
CA GLN A 90 -8.63 -30.74 26.18
C GLN A 90 -7.67 -31.31 27.23
N SER A 91 -7.06 -32.46 26.96
CA SER A 91 -6.02 -33.04 27.81
C SER A 91 -4.80 -32.13 27.93
N LYS A 92 -4.38 -31.49 26.83
CA LYS A 92 -3.29 -30.50 26.85
C LYS A 92 -3.62 -29.32 27.76
N LYS A 93 -4.83 -28.75 27.69
CA LYS A 93 -5.28 -27.69 28.59
C LYS A 93 -5.21 -28.12 30.05
N ALA A 94 -5.76 -29.30 30.36
CA ALA A 94 -5.75 -29.85 31.72
C ALA A 94 -4.32 -30.02 32.25
N SER A 95 -3.39 -30.53 31.43
CA SER A 95 -1.99 -30.71 31.82
C SER A 95 -1.26 -29.38 32.07
N ILE A 96 -1.60 -28.31 31.33
CA ILE A 96 -1.05 -26.97 31.54
C ILE A 96 -1.55 -26.40 32.87
N GLU A 97 -2.85 -26.52 33.15
CA GLU A 97 -3.46 -26.01 34.38
C GLU A 97 -2.98 -26.79 35.61
N GLU A 98 -2.84 -28.11 35.52
CA GLU A 98 -2.28 -28.95 36.58
C GLU A 98 -0.84 -28.53 36.91
N ARG A 99 0.01 -28.37 35.89
CA ARG A 99 1.39 -27.92 36.10
C ARG A 99 1.46 -26.52 36.69
N ALA A 100 0.61 -25.60 36.21
CA ALA A 100 0.54 -24.24 36.73
C ALA A 100 0.15 -24.22 38.22
N GLU A 101 -0.79 -25.08 38.63
CA GLU A 101 -1.17 -25.19 40.03
C GLU A 101 -0.03 -25.77 40.88
N LEU A 102 0.69 -26.78 40.40
CA LEU A 102 1.88 -27.31 41.07
C LEU A 102 2.97 -26.24 41.25
N ASP A 103 3.21 -25.41 40.24
CA ASP A 103 4.21 -24.33 40.28
C ASP A 103 3.77 -23.16 41.19
N LYS A 104 2.46 -22.99 41.40
CA LYS A 104 1.87 -21.96 42.27
C LYS A 104 1.98 -22.28 43.75
N GLN A 105 1.85 -23.56 44.13
CA GLN A 105 1.96 -23.98 45.54
C GLN A 105 3.25 -23.52 46.26
N PRO A 106 4.46 -23.74 45.72
CA PRO A 106 5.68 -23.26 46.38
C PRO A 106 5.74 -21.73 46.46
N LYS A 107 5.14 -21.02 45.50
CA LYS A 107 5.05 -19.55 45.53
C LYS A 107 4.11 -19.04 46.63
N ILE A 108 3.02 -19.74 46.90
CA ILE A 108 2.15 -19.46 48.05
C ILE A 108 2.91 -19.67 49.36
N SER A 109 3.64 -20.77 49.49
CA SER A 109 4.45 -21.04 50.68
C SER A 109 5.55 -19.99 50.89
N GLU A 110 6.26 -19.60 49.82
CA GLU A 110 7.25 -18.52 49.83
C GLU A 110 6.62 -17.19 50.26
N PHE A 111 5.46 -16.84 49.70
CA PHE A 111 4.73 -15.62 50.05
C PHE A 111 4.32 -15.59 51.53
N ASN A 112 3.76 -16.70 52.03
CA ASN A 112 3.36 -16.80 53.44
C ASN A 112 4.58 -16.66 54.37
N HIS A 113 5.70 -17.31 54.03
CA HIS A 113 6.94 -17.18 54.80
C HIS A 113 7.50 -15.75 54.80
N LEU A 114 7.50 -15.08 53.65
CA LEU A 114 7.92 -13.67 53.56
C LEU A 114 6.99 -12.74 54.34
N LYS A 115 5.68 -13.03 54.35
CA LYS A 115 4.69 -12.28 55.12
C LYS A 115 4.88 -12.44 56.62
N GLU A 116 5.15 -13.65 57.11
CA GLU A 116 5.50 -13.91 58.51
C GLU A 116 6.76 -13.14 58.90
N ARG A 117 7.82 -13.25 58.09
CA ARG A 117 9.07 -12.53 58.32
C ARG A 117 8.89 -11.01 58.31
N TYR A 118 8.03 -10.48 57.43
CA TYR A 118 7.68 -9.06 57.44
C TYR A 118 6.98 -8.65 58.74
N ASN A 119 6.01 -9.45 59.21
CA ASN A 119 5.30 -9.20 60.45
C ASN A 119 6.24 -9.21 61.67
N ASP A 120 7.17 -10.17 61.74
CA ASP A 120 8.17 -10.26 62.81
C ASP A 120 9.09 -9.04 62.82
N LEU A 121 9.60 -8.64 61.64
CA LEU A 121 10.41 -7.44 61.49
C LEU A 121 9.63 -6.18 61.87
N MET A 122 8.34 -6.12 61.53
CA MET A 122 7.47 -5.00 61.87
C MET A 122 7.22 -4.91 63.38
N GLN A 123 7.02 -6.05 64.05
CA GLN A 123 6.86 -6.09 65.51
C GLN A 123 8.13 -5.56 66.20
N GLN A 124 9.31 -6.02 65.77
CA GLN A 124 10.60 -5.55 66.28
C GLN A 124 10.82 -4.06 65.96
N TYR A 125 10.41 -3.62 64.77
CA TYR A 125 10.51 -2.23 64.37
C TYR A 125 9.68 -1.31 65.28
N ASN A 126 8.48 -1.75 65.66
CA ASN A 126 7.57 -1.00 66.52
C ASN A 126 8.06 -0.92 67.98
N THR A 127 8.76 -1.94 68.49
CA THR A 127 9.30 -1.95 69.86
C THR A 127 10.67 -1.27 69.98
N THR A 128 11.37 -1.05 68.87
CA THR A 128 12.72 -0.45 68.88
C THR A 128 12.65 1.07 68.75
N VAL A 129 13.31 1.80 69.66
CA VAL A 129 13.38 3.28 69.60
C VAL A 129 14.41 3.72 68.55
N CYS A 130 14.05 4.71 67.73
CA CYS A 130 15.00 5.38 66.85
C CYS A 130 15.67 6.52 67.61
N GLN A 131 17.00 6.53 67.69
CA GLN A 131 17.70 7.70 68.19
C GLN A 131 17.87 8.71 67.05
N GLU A 132 17.35 9.93 67.21
CA GLU A 132 17.49 10.99 66.23
C GLU A 132 18.93 11.53 66.25
N THR A 133 19.66 11.27 65.17
CA THR A 133 20.94 11.93 64.90
C THR A 133 20.73 13.12 63.98
N TYR A 134 21.50 14.19 64.13
CA TYR A 134 21.36 15.40 63.32
C TYR A 134 22.63 15.65 62.51
N GLN A 135 22.47 15.99 61.24
CA GLN A 135 23.55 16.47 60.37
C GLN A 135 23.31 17.95 60.08
N THR A 136 24.35 18.77 60.20
CA THR A 136 24.26 20.20 59.88
C THR A 136 24.79 20.44 58.47
N LEU A 137 23.95 21.01 57.61
CA LEU A 137 24.27 21.41 56.24
C LEU A 137 23.92 22.89 56.08
N LEU A 138 24.89 23.71 55.67
CA LEU A 138 24.72 25.17 55.50
C LEU A 138 24.17 25.88 56.76
N GLY A 139 24.56 25.42 57.95
CA GLY A 139 24.09 25.99 59.23
C GLY A 139 22.69 25.54 59.68
N VAL A 140 21.99 24.74 58.88
CA VAL A 140 20.67 24.18 59.22
C VAL A 140 20.83 22.72 59.66
N ARG A 141 20.21 22.35 60.79
CA ARG A 141 20.21 20.97 61.32
C ARG A 141 19.08 20.16 60.69
N TYR A 142 19.43 19.04 60.06
CA TYR A 142 18.48 18.07 59.54
C TYR A 142 18.58 16.76 60.34
N PRO A 143 17.45 16.13 60.73
CA PRO A 143 17.46 14.80 61.30
C PRO A 143 17.91 13.81 60.22
N ILE A 144 18.93 13.02 60.52
CA ILE A 144 19.41 11.91 59.69
C ILE A 144 19.24 10.59 60.43
N HIS A 145 18.83 9.56 59.70
CA HIS A 145 18.74 8.20 60.19
C HIS A 145 20.01 7.43 59.81
N ASP A 146 20.74 6.92 60.80
CA ASP A 146 21.88 6.05 60.55
C ASP A 146 21.38 4.65 60.10
N PRO A 147 21.73 4.21 58.86
CA PRO A 147 21.20 2.99 58.26
C PRO A 147 21.67 1.70 58.95
N TYR A 148 22.69 1.78 59.82
CA TYR A 148 23.19 0.64 60.60
C TYR A 148 22.56 0.55 62.00
N ARG A 149 21.69 1.52 62.36
CA ARG A 149 20.99 1.49 63.64
C ARG A 149 19.86 0.45 63.64
N PRO A 150 19.56 -0.14 64.82
CA PRO A 150 18.65 -1.28 64.91
C PRO A 150 17.31 -1.06 64.20
N ARG A 151 16.62 0.06 64.48
CA ARG A 151 15.30 0.35 63.88
C ARG A 151 15.37 0.60 62.36
N CYS A 152 16.31 1.40 61.89
CA CYS A 152 16.45 1.74 60.46
C CYS A 152 16.93 0.54 59.63
N SER A 153 17.74 -0.35 60.23
CA SER A 153 18.14 -1.62 59.61
C SER A 153 16.96 -2.56 59.41
N LEU A 154 16.00 -2.59 60.34
CA LEU A 154 14.76 -3.38 60.21
C LEU A 154 13.90 -2.86 59.06
N ALA A 155 13.72 -1.54 58.95
CA ALA A 155 13.02 -0.92 57.81
C ALA A 155 13.65 -1.28 56.46
N ARG A 156 14.98 -1.22 56.37
CA ARG A 156 15.72 -1.63 55.18
C ARG A 156 15.52 -3.11 54.85
N ARG A 157 15.55 -3.99 55.86
CA ARG A 157 15.31 -5.44 55.68
C ARG A 157 13.90 -5.73 55.17
N MET A 158 12.89 -5.01 55.67
CA MET A 158 11.50 -5.12 55.18
C MET A 158 11.39 -4.66 53.72
N ASN A 159 11.96 -3.52 53.37
CA ASN A 159 11.95 -3.00 51.99
C ASN A 159 12.70 -3.89 50.99
N ASN A 160 13.62 -4.73 51.48
CA ASN A 160 14.37 -5.68 50.67
C ASN A 160 13.68 -7.05 50.53
N LEU A 161 12.55 -7.30 51.19
CA LEU A 161 11.77 -8.51 50.94
C LEU A 161 11.16 -8.43 49.53
N GLN A 162 11.45 -9.41 48.69
CA GLN A 162 10.98 -9.47 47.32
C GLN A 162 10.49 -10.88 47.01
N ILE A 163 9.45 -10.96 46.18
CA ILE A 163 8.95 -12.20 45.61
C ILE A 163 8.64 -11.96 44.13
N MET A 164 9.09 -12.89 43.29
CA MET A 164 8.73 -12.88 41.87
C MET A 164 7.26 -13.28 41.71
N VAL A 165 6.51 -12.49 40.93
CA VAL A 165 5.11 -12.78 40.61
C VAL A 165 5.01 -14.11 39.86
N HIS A 166 4.14 -14.99 40.34
CA HIS A 166 3.74 -16.18 39.59
C HIS A 166 2.65 -15.78 38.59
N GLU A 167 2.93 -15.94 37.30
CA GLU A 167 1.99 -15.66 36.23
C GLU A 167 1.27 -16.95 35.81
N TRP A 168 -0.06 -16.91 35.78
CA TRP A 168 -0.85 -18.02 35.28
C TRP A 168 -0.70 -18.12 33.75
N PRO A 169 -0.44 -19.32 33.18
CA PRO A 169 -0.03 -19.44 31.77
C PRO A 169 -1.17 -19.29 30.75
N LEU A 170 -2.43 -19.29 31.18
CA LEU A 170 -3.60 -19.17 30.30
C LEU A 170 -4.43 -17.92 30.63
N PRO A 171 -5.17 -17.36 29.67
CA PRO A 171 -6.18 -16.33 29.94
C PRO A 171 -7.21 -16.77 30.98
N THR A 172 -7.72 -15.82 31.76
CA THR A 172 -8.81 -16.06 32.73
C THR A 172 -10.13 -16.40 32.02
N ASP A 173 -10.36 -15.81 30.84
CA ASP A 173 -11.53 -16.13 30.02
C ASP A 173 -11.40 -17.55 29.43
N THR A 174 -12.44 -18.36 29.64
CA THR A 174 -12.41 -19.78 29.26
C THR A 174 -12.30 -19.96 27.75
N LEU A 175 -12.96 -19.13 26.94
CA LEU A 175 -12.96 -19.26 25.49
C LEU A 175 -11.62 -18.80 24.90
N GLN A 176 -11.05 -17.72 25.43
CA GLN A 176 -9.70 -17.27 25.07
C GLN A 176 -8.64 -18.30 25.48
N ALA A 177 -8.79 -18.97 26.63
CA ALA A 177 -7.91 -20.07 27.02
C ALA A 177 -8.00 -21.26 26.04
N GLN A 178 -9.21 -21.63 25.62
CA GLN A 178 -9.40 -22.68 24.60
C GLN A 178 -8.74 -22.30 23.26
N ALA A 179 -8.94 -21.06 22.80
CA ALA A 179 -8.29 -20.55 21.59
C ALA A 179 -6.76 -20.51 21.73
N THR A 180 -6.23 -20.15 22.89
CA THR A 180 -4.79 -20.16 23.19
C THR A 180 -4.21 -21.57 23.10
N VAL A 181 -4.88 -22.55 23.71
CA VAL A 181 -4.44 -23.96 23.66
C VAL A 181 -4.51 -24.52 22.24
N PHE A 182 -5.51 -24.11 21.45
CA PHE A 182 -5.54 -24.41 20.03
C PHE A 182 -4.32 -23.87 19.29
N GLU A 183 -3.93 -22.61 19.49
CA GLU A 183 -2.73 -22.04 18.84
C GLU A 183 -1.44 -22.75 19.27
N LEU A 184 -1.33 -23.14 20.55
CA LEU A 184 -0.22 -23.96 21.05
C LEU A 184 -0.19 -25.38 20.47
N GLY A 185 -1.31 -25.86 19.93
CA GLY A 185 -1.51 -27.21 19.41
C GLY A 185 -2.12 -27.23 18.02
N ILE A 186 -1.74 -26.26 17.18
CA ILE A 186 -2.42 -26.03 15.91
C ILE A 186 -2.31 -27.27 14.98
N PRO A 187 -3.42 -27.75 14.40
CA PRO A 187 -3.36 -28.89 13.49
C PRO A 187 -2.50 -28.57 12.25
N HIS A 188 -1.57 -29.45 11.92
CA HIS A 188 -0.52 -29.16 10.92
C HIS A 188 -1.09 -28.75 9.54
N GLN A 189 -2.07 -29.49 9.00
CA GLN A 189 -2.64 -29.17 7.69
C GLN A 189 -3.42 -27.85 7.72
N PHE A 190 -4.08 -27.54 8.85
CA PHE A 190 -4.78 -26.27 9.04
C PHE A 190 -3.78 -25.11 9.11
N ALA A 191 -2.66 -25.26 9.83
CA ALA A 191 -1.62 -24.24 9.89
C ALA A 191 -1.07 -23.92 8.50
N LYS A 192 -0.74 -24.95 7.70
CA LYS A 192 -0.29 -24.77 6.31
C LYS A 192 -1.34 -24.06 5.45
N TRP A 193 -2.59 -24.45 5.58
CA TRP A 193 -3.68 -23.76 4.89
C TRP A 193 -3.84 -22.31 5.30
N ARG A 194 -3.75 -22.02 6.61
CA ARG A 194 -3.84 -20.67 7.16
C ARG A 194 -2.73 -19.79 6.59
N ASP A 195 -1.50 -20.27 6.58
CA ASP A 195 -0.33 -19.54 6.06
C ASP A 195 -0.45 -19.31 4.55
N VAL A 196 -0.81 -20.34 3.78
CA VAL A 196 -0.98 -20.24 2.32
C VAL A 196 -2.15 -19.31 1.98
N THR A 197 -3.25 -19.37 2.72
CA THR A 197 -4.41 -18.50 2.51
C THR A 197 -4.09 -17.06 2.88
N PHE A 198 -3.38 -16.84 4.00
CA PHE A 198 -2.93 -15.51 4.38
C PHE A 198 -1.98 -14.91 3.34
N TYR A 199 -0.96 -15.66 2.90
CA TYR A 199 -0.05 -15.25 1.83
C TYR A 199 -0.80 -14.96 0.53
N PHE A 200 -1.76 -15.82 0.19
CA PHE A 200 -2.57 -15.62 -1.01
C PHE A 200 -3.39 -14.34 -0.93
N ILE A 201 -4.08 -14.09 0.20
CA ILE A 201 -4.88 -12.88 0.40
C ILE A 201 -3.99 -11.63 0.46
N HIS A 202 -2.93 -11.64 1.25
CA HIS A 202 -2.17 -10.43 1.60
C HIS A 202 -0.99 -10.12 0.69
N ASP A 203 -0.27 -11.12 0.19
CA ASP A 203 0.93 -10.90 -0.61
C ASP A 203 0.63 -11.02 -2.11
N VAL A 204 -0.25 -11.96 -2.49
CA VAL A 204 -0.55 -12.25 -3.89
C VAL A 204 -1.70 -11.39 -4.40
N LEU A 205 -2.82 -11.40 -3.68
CA LEU A 205 -3.98 -10.57 -3.98
C LEU A 205 -3.81 -9.15 -3.44
N SER A 206 -2.98 -8.96 -2.41
CA SER A 206 -2.83 -7.66 -1.73
C SER A 206 -4.15 -7.10 -1.20
N PHE A 207 -5.07 -7.99 -0.81
CA PHE A 207 -6.34 -7.64 -0.22
C PHE A 207 -6.15 -7.25 1.24
N LYS A 208 -6.45 -5.99 1.59
CA LYS A 208 -6.52 -5.54 2.99
C LYS A 208 -7.98 -5.48 3.41
N SER A 209 -8.33 -6.33 4.37
CA SER A 209 -9.64 -6.25 5.01
C SER A 209 -9.72 -5.00 5.89
N PHE A 210 -10.44 -3.99 5.43
CA PHE A 210 -10.88 -2.92 6.32
C PHE A 210 -12.15 -3.40 7.04
N GLY A 211 -12.18 -3.26 8.37
CA GLY A 211 -13.27 -3.73 9.23
C GLY A 211 -14.62 -3.13 8.86
N GLU A 212 -15.68 -3.88 9.19
CA GLU A 212 -17.12 -3.56 9.15
C GLU A 212 -17.53 -2.22 8.52
N GLN A 213 -17.48 -2.14 7.18
CA GLN A 213 -18.40 -1.38 6.34
C GLN A 213 -18.15 -1.75 4.87
N PHE A 214 -19.20 -2.30 4.25
CA PHE A 214 -19.46 -2.48 2.83
C PHE A 214 -18.29 -2.46 1.82
N LEU A 215 -17.96 -3.67 1.36
CA LEU A 215 -17.94 -4.14 -0.04
C LEU A 215 -17.29 -3.29 -1.16
N ILE A 216 -16.34 -4.00 -1.79
CA ILE A 216 -15.77 -3.88 -3.15
C ILE A 216 -14.43 -3.14 -3.22
N SER A 217 -13.54 -3.82 -3.95
CA SER A 217 -12.30 -3.37 -4.60
C SER A 217 -11.05 -3.29 -3.75
N PHE A 218 -10.20 -4.31 -3.82
CA PHE A 218 -8.75 -4.15 -3.88
C PHE A 218 -8.10 -5.33 -4.60
N LEU A 219 -8.11 -5.33 -5.94
CA LEU A 219 -6.92 -5.77 -6.69
C LEU A 219 -6.48 -4.69 -7.66
N ALA A 220 -5.35 -4.07 -7.32
CA ALA A 220 -4.40 -3.48 -8.25
C ALA A 220 -3.05 -3.18 -7.56
N ILE A 221 -2.65 -3.96 -6.53
CA ILE A 221 -1.48 -3.60 -5.71
C ILE A 221 -0.16 -4.24 -6.17
N SER A 222 -0.12 -4.97 -7.30
CA SER A 222 1.18 -5.24 -7.96
C SER A 222 1.52 -4.34 -9.15
N LEU A 223 0.67 -3.36 -9.52
CA LEU A 223 0.98 -2.44 -10.65
C LEU A 223 0.98 -0.95 -10.31
N ILE A 224 0.52 -0.53 -9.12
CA ILE A 224 0.56 0.89 -8.66
C ILE A 224 1.07 0.97 -7.21
N GLY A 225 2.16 0.25 -6.91
CA GLY A 225 2.75 0.15 -5.58
C GLY A 225 3.60 1.35 -5.11
N THR A 226 3.72 2.43 -5.90
CA THR A 226 4.71 3.48 -5.60
C THR A 226 4.16 4.91 -5.54
N ILE A 227 2.87 5.10 -5.29
CA ILE A 227 2.29 6.42 -4.97
C ILE A 227 1.67 6.48 -3.56
N ALA A 228 1.39 5.35 -2.93
CA ALA A 228 0.70 5.31 -1.63
C ALA A 228 1.55 4.66 -0.52
N LYS A 229 2.71 5.24 -0.20
CA LYS A 229 3.27 5.12 1.15
C LYS A 229 3.52 6.50 1.74
N GLN A 230 2.58 6.85 2.63
CA GLN A 230 2.75 7.77 3.77
C GLN A 230 2.45 9.27 3.57
N LYS A 231 1.15 9.59 3.37
CA LYS A 231 0.30 10.54 4.14
C LYS A 231 -0.84 11.09 3.27
N ALA A 232 -1.99 10.42 3.27
CA ALA A 232 -3.34 10.98 3.02
C ALA A 232 -4.36 9.82 2.94
N CYS A 233 -4.58 9.14 4.07
CA CYS A 233 -5.74 8.27 4.21
C CYS A 233 -6.95 9.18 4.40
N HIS A 234 -7.80 9.36 3.37
CA HIS A 234 -9.26 9.58 3.48
C HIS A 234 -9.98 9.86 2.14
N SER A 235 -9.31 10.11 0.99
CA SER A 235 -10.00 10.43 -0.28
C SER A 235 -9.70 9.53 -1.49
N ALA A 236 -8.57 8.81 -1.52
CA ALA A 236 -8.17 8.03 -2.71
C ALA A 236 -8.93 6.71 -2.92
N GLY A 237 -9.59 6.17 -1.89
CA GLY A 237 -10.29 4.89 -1.97
C GLY A 237 -11.50 4.89 -2.92
N GLY A 238 -12.17 6.03 -3.10
CA GLY A 238 -13.35 6.12 -3.97
C GLY A 238 -13.01 6.11 -5.47
N ILE A 239 -11.87 6.67 -5.86
CA ILE A 239 -11.51 6.87 -7.28
C ILE A 239 -11.16 5.55 -7.96
N LEU A 240 -10.35 4.70 -7.31
CA LEU A 240 -9.96 3.40 -7.85
C LEU A 240 -11.13 2.41 -7.84
N ALA A 241 -11.94 2.42 -6.78
CA ALA A 241 -13.18 1.65 -6.71
C ALA A 241 -14.15 2.02 -7.84
N PHE A 242 -14.28 3.32 -8.13
CA PHE A 242 -15.07 3.83 -9.25
C PHE A 242 -14.48 3.40 -10.60
N ALA A 243 -13.19 3.62 -10.84
CA ALA A 243 -12.55 3.38 -12.12
C ALA A 243 -12.43 1.89 -12.50
N LEU A 244 -12.17 1.01 -11.53
CA LEU A 244 -11.99 -0.43 -11.77
C LEU A 244 -13.26 -1.25 -11.49
N GLY A 245 -14.09 -0.81 -10.54
CA GLY A 245 -15.30 -1.53 -10.12
C GLY A 245 -16.56 -1.10 -10.87
N GLN A 246 -16.67 0.17 -11.25
CA GLN A 246 -17.91 0.71 -11.86
C GLN A 246 -17.75 1.08 -13.35
N LYS A 247 -16.52 1.15 -13.87
CA LYS A 247 -16.24 1.52 -15.25
C LYS A 247 -15.62 0.36 -16.00
N ARG A 248 -16.17 0.05 -17.18
CA ARG A 248 -15.68 -1.00 -18.08
C ARG A 248 -15.01 -0.36 -19.29
N TRP A 249 -13.80 -0.77 -19.62
CA TRP A 249 -13.10 -0.30 -20.81
C TRP A 249 -13.88 -0.69 -22.09
N ILE A 250 -13.92 0.18 -23.11
CA ILE A 250 -14.72 0.10 -24.37
C ILE A 250 -16.25 0.20 -24.19
N VAL A 251 -16.77 -0.07 -22.99
CA VAL A 251 -18.22 0.02 -22.68
C VAL A 251 -18.58 1.33 -21.98
N SER A 252 -17.72 1.80 -21.08
CA SER A 252 -17.93 2.98 -20.24
C SER A 252 -16.91 4.09 -20.50
N TYR A 253 -15.74 3.76 -21.05
CA TYR A 253 -14.69 4.74 -21.35
C TYR A 253 -13.67 4.19 -22.38
N GLU A 254 -13.08 5.11 -23.14
CA GLU A 254 -11.94 4.85 -24.04
C GLU A 254 -11.24 6.17 -24.43
N ILE A 255 -10.11 6.09 -25.12
CA ILE A 255 -9.45 7.23 -25.78
C ILE A 255 -10.00 7.35 -27.20
N THR A 256 -10.35 8.55 -27.64
CA THR A 256 -10.90 8.78 -28.99
C THR A 256 -9.95 9.67 -29.81
N PRO A 257 -9.20 9.12 -30.80
CA PRO A 257 -8.22 9.89 -31.57
C PRO A 257 -8.83 10.89 -32.56
N HIS A 258 -10.14 10.87 -32.82
CA HIS A 258 -10.82 11.72 -33.82
C HIS A 258 -11.77 12.77 -33.21
N ARG A 259 -11.50 13.23 -32.00
CA ARG A 259 -12.31 14.28 -31.35
C ARG A 259 -11.90 15.68 -31.81
N GLU A 260 -12.88 16.58 -31.94
CA GLU A 260 -12.67 18.01 -32.26
C GLU A 260 -11.72 18.73 -31.27
N THR A 261 -11.60 18.24 -30.02
CA THR A 261 -10.76 18.86 -28.99
C THR A 261 -9.30 18.36 -28.97
N GLY A 262 -8.94 17.34 -29.76
CA GLY A 262 -7.57 16.80 -29.84
C GLY A 262 -7.02 16.19 -28.55
N THR A 263 -7.88 15.94 -27.54
CA THR A 263 -7.46 15.46 -26.22
C THR A 263 -7.18 13.95 -26.22
N LYS A 264 -5.94 13.56 -25.89
CA LYS A 264 -5.50 12.16 -25.77
C LYS A 264 -5.84 11.53 -24.40
N LEU A 265 -7.04 11.83 -23.87
CA LEU A 265 -7.50 11.41 -22.54
C LEU A 265 -8.71 10.48 -22.66
N ALA A 266 -8.92 9.63 -21.65
CA ALA A 266 -10.10 8.77 -21.58
C ALA A 266 -11.37 9.59 -21.36
N VAL A 267 -12.37 9.33 -22.19
CA VAL A 267 -13.68 9.98 -22.19
C VAL A 267 -14.80 8.97 -21.89
N PRO A 268 -15.92 9.40 -21.30
CA PRO A 268 -17.06 8.53 -21.04
C PRO A 268 -17.78 8.11 -22.33
N PHE A 269 -18.10 6.82 -22.43
CA PHE A 269 -18.91 6.23 -23.51
C PHE A 269 -20.37 6.12 -23.06
N ARG A 270 -21.32 6.43 -23.95
CA ARG A 270 -22.76 6.25 -23.67
C ARG A 270 -23.20 4.81 -23.85
N VAL A 271 -22.64 4.15 -24.87
CA VAL A 271 -22.87 2.77 -25.27
C VAL A 271 -21.55 2.26 -25.87
N LYS A 272 -21.38 0.94 -25.99
CA LYS A 272 -20.22 0.30 -26.64
C LYS A 272 -19.88 1.03 -27.95
N ASP A 273 -18.61 1.41 -28.11
CA ASP A 273 -18.07 2.09 -29.29
C ASP A 273 -18.69 3.47 -29.62
N SER A 274 -19.39 4.11 -28.67
CA SER A 274 -20.04 5.42 -28.85
C SER A 274 -19.59 6.44 -27.80
N PRO A 275 -18.54 7.23 -28.08
CA PRO A 275 -18.01 8.25 -27.16
C PRO A 275 -18.98 9.42 -26.98
N THR A 276 -19.02 10.02 -25.80
CA THR A 276 -19.77 11.25 -25.58
C THR A 276 -18.96 12.45 -26.10
N PRO A 277 -19.44 13.22 -27.09
CA PRO A 277 -18.61 14.23 -27.77
C PRO A 277 -18.13 15.39 -26.87
N ARG A 278 -18.89 15.71 -25.80
CA ARG A 278 -18.64 16.88 -24.93
C ARG A 278 -18.46 16.57 -23.44
N SER A 279 -18.66 15.32 -23.00
CA SER A 279 -18.52 14.98 -21.57
C SER A 279 -17.10 14.55 -21.24
N GLU A 280 -16.61 15.01 -20.09
CA GLU A 280 -15.33 14.63 -19.51
C GLU A 280 -15.58 14.14 -18.08
N PHE A 281 -14.72 13.28 -17.54
CA PHE A 281 -14.83 12.93 -16.13
C PHE A 281 -14.43 14.15 -15.30
N SER A 282 -15.28 14.53 -14.34
CA SER A 282 -15.07 15.71 -13.50
C SER A 282 -13.86 15.61 -12.60
N HIS A 283 -13.48 14.39 -12.20
CA HIS A 283 -12.40 14.17 -11.24
C HIS A 283 -11.05 13.91 -11.92
N PRO A 284 -9.98 14.70 -11.63
CA PRO A 284 -8.62 14.51 -12.15
C PRO A 284 -8.13 13.09 -12.21
N ASP A 285 -8.15 12.46 -11.04
CA ASP A 285 -7.50 11.19 -10.81
C ASP A 285 -8.29 10.06 -11.49
N VAL A 286 -9.60 10.24 -11.68
CA VAL A 286 -10.44 9.34 -12.48
C VAL A 286 -10.03 9.43 -13.95
N VAL A 287 -9.91 10.64 -14.51
CA VAL A 287 -9.47 10.83 -15.91
C VAL A 287 -8.10 10.20 -16.12
N MET A 288 -7.14 10.47 -15.22
CA MET A 288 -5.79 9.92 -15.32
C MET A 288 -5.79 8.40 -15.24
N THR A 289 -6.49 7.83 -14.26
CA THR A 289 -6.57 6.38 -14.08
C THR A 289 -7.17 5.71 -15.31
N LEU A 290 -8.31 6.21 -15.80
CA LEU A 290 -8.98 5.65 -16.98
C LEU A 290 -8.18 5.84 -18.27
N THR A 291 -7.41 6.94 -18.39
CA THR A 291 -6.51 7.20 -19.52
C THR A 291 -5.36 6.20 -19.53
N CYS A 292 -4.69 6.02 -18.39
CA CYS A 292 -3.64 5.02 -18.24
C CYS A 292 -4.17 3.62 -18.56
N LEU A 293 -5.33 3.24 -17.99
CA LEU A 293 -5.95 1.95 -18.25
C LEU A 293 -6.29 1.75 -19.72
N SER A 294 -6.77 2.79 -20.40
CA SER A 294 -7.11 2.71 -21.82
C SER A 294 -5.87 2.45 -22.69
N TYR A 295 -4.74 3.10 -22.38
CA TYR A 295 -3.46 2.83 -23.08
C TYR A 295 -2.87 1.46 -22.71
N TYR A 296 -3.01 0.99 -21.47
CA TYR A 296 -2.54 -0.34 -21.08
C TYR A 296 -3.37 -1.47 -21.70
N TYR A 297 -4.68 -1.28 -21.87
CA TYR A 297 -5.55 -2.29 -22.46
C TYR A 297 -5.55 -2.24 -23.99
N GLY A 298 -5.58 -1.03 -24.57
CA GLY A 298 -5.63 -0.82 -26.02
C GLY A 298 -4.27 -0.81 -26.71
N GLY A 299 -3.18 -0.63 -25.97
CA GLY A 299 -1.86 -0.37 -26.53
C GLY A 299 -1.72 1.06 -27.06
N LEU A 300 -0.54 1.37 -27.58
CA LEU A 300 -0.31 2.60 -28.34
C LEU A 300 -0.80 2.42 -29.77
N ASP A 301 -1.51 3.41 -30.29
CA ASP A 301 -1.76 3.50 -31.73
C ASP A 301 -0.49 3.91 -32.50
N GLU A 302 -0.54 3.83 -33.84
CA GLU A 302 0.61 4.08 -34.71
C GLU A 302 1.23 5.47 -34.46
N GLU A 303 0.40 6.50 -34.33
CA GLU A 303 0.84 7.88 -34.11
C GLU A 303 1.38 8.11 -32.69
N ALA A 304 0.77 7.49 -31.68
CA ALA A 304 1.24 7.53 -30.30
C ALA A 304 2.62 6.88 -30.19
N LEU A 305 2.80 5.67 -30.75
CA LEU A 305 4.08 5.00 -30.75
C LEU A 305 5.12 5.81 -31.55
N PHE A 306 4.76 6.32 -32.73
CA PHE A 306 5.66 7.15 -33.52
C PHE A 306 6.11 8.42 -32.77
N SER A 307 5.17 9.08 -32.07
CA SER A 307 5.52 10.24 -31.24
C SER A 307 6.43 9.86 -30.07
N ALA A 308 6.22 8.70 -29.45
CA ALA A 308 7.13 8.18 -28.42
C ALA A 308 8.55 7.97 -28.96
N PHE A 309 8.69 7.42 -30.18
CA PHE A 309 9.99 7.28 -30.85
C PHE A 309 10.63 8.63 -31.19
N SER A 310 9.83 9.61 -31.61
CA SER A 310 10.33 10.96 -31.93
C SER A 310 10.91 11.65 -30.69
N ILE A 311 10.33 11.41 -29.52
CA ILE A 311 10.84 11.89 -28.23
C ILE A 311 12.07 11.06 -27.82
N LEU A 312 11.98 9.73 -27.93
CA LEU A 312 13.06 8.81 -27.59
C LEU A 312 14.36 9.12 -28.34
N THR A 313 14.28 9.44 -29.63
CA THR A 313 15.48 9.76 -30.43
C THR A 313 16.18 11.04 -30.01
N LYS A 314 15.50 11.94 -29.28
CA LYS A 314 16.09 13.13 -28.67
C LYS A 314 16.65 12.89 -27.26
N SER A 315 16.34 11.74 -26.63
CA SER A 315 16.73 11.41 -25.25
C SER A 315 18.21 11.01 -25.13
N ASP A 316 18.89 11.50 -24.09
CA ASP A 316 20.28 11.11 -23.76
C ASP A 316 20.43 9.60 -23.46
N ASN A 317 19.34 8.93 -23.06
CA ASN A 317 19.34 7.50 -22.69
C ASN A 317 18.57 6.62 -23.70
N ALA A 318 18.38 7.11 -24.93
CA ALA A 318 17.54 6.49 -25.95
C ALA A 318 17.77 4.98 -26.13
N ARG A 319 19.04 4.55 -26.16
CA ARG A 319 19.40 3.12 -26.33
C ARG A 319 18.93 2.24 -25.18
N VAL A 320 19.08 2.72 -23.93
CA VAL A 320 18.72 1.96 -22.73
C VAL A 320 17.19 1.85 -22.64
N GLU A 321 16.50 2.97 -22.86
CA GLU A 321 15.04 3.04 -22.86
C GLU A 321 14.46 2.15 -23.97
N TYR A 322 15.03 2.18 -25.18
CA TYR A 322 14.62 1.32 -26.28
C TYR A 322 14.81 -0.17 -25.99
N HIS A 323 15.94 -0.54 -25.39
CA HIS A 323 16.20 -1.92 -25.01
C HIS A 323 15.14 -2.46 -24.03
N GLU A 324 14.60 -1.61 -23.15
CA GLU A 324 13.48 -2.01 -22.29
C GLU A 324 12.17 -2.24 -23.07
N TRP A 325 11.97 -1.56 -24.20
CA TRP A 325 10.79 -1.76 -25.06
C TRP A 325 10.85 -3.10 -25.78
N THR A 326 12.04 -3.45 -26.29
CA THR A 326 12.26 -4.69 -27.06
C THR A 326 12.40 -5.92 -26.18
N GLY A 327 12.75 -5.77 -24.89
CA GLY A 327 12.91 -6.86 -23.94
C GLY A 327 11.67 -7.74 -23.73
N THR A 328 10.46 -7.23 -23.99
CA THR A 328 9.20 -7.99 -23.93
C THR A 328 8.64 -8.38 -25.30
N ALA A 329 9.39 -8.14 -26.39
CA ALA A 329 8.98 -8.37 -27.77
C ALA A 329 9.81 -9.49 -28.43
N PRO A 330 9.52 -10.78 -28.15
CA PRO A 330 10.36 -11.90 -28.61
C PRO A 330 10.36 -12.06 -30.14
N ASN A 331 9.27 -11.69 -30.79
CA ASN A 331 9.08 -11.85 -32.24
C ASN A 331 9.60 -10.65 -33.06
N LEU A 332 10.19 -9.65 -32.41
CA LEU A 332 10.76 -8.49 -33.11
C LEU A 332 12.02 -8.93 -33.90
N PRO A 333 12.10 -8.64 -35.22
CA PRO A 333 13.27 -8.96 -36.02
C PRO A 333 14.56 -8.40 -35.44
N LEU A 334 15.67 -9.13 -35.60
CA LEU A 334 16.96 -8.76 -35.00
C LEU A 334 17.45 -7.36 -35.42
N SER A 335 17.14 -6.95 -36.66
CA SER A 335 17.44 -5.62 -37.18
C SER A 335 16.80 -4.50 -36.35
N PHE A 336 15.59 -4.70 -35.83
CA PHE A 336 14.86 -3.71 -35.03
C PHE A 336 15.08 -3.86 -33.53
N ARG A 337 15.95 -4.76 -33.06
CA ARG A 337 16.26 -4.84 -31.61
C ARG A 337 17.18 -3.73 -31.14
N ALA A 338 17.93 -3.13 -32.06
CA ALA A 338 18.75 -1.94 -31.82
C ALA A 338 18.05 -0.70 -32.36
N LEU A 339 18.17 0.42 -31.66
CA LEU A 339 17.48 1.66 -32.02
C LEU A 339 17.94 2.19 -33.40
N GLU A 340 19.21 1.95 -33.74
CA GLU A 340 19.81 2.32 -35.03
C GLU A 340 19.16 1.63 -36.23
N GLY A 341 18.50 0.48 -36.02
CA GLY A 341 17.82 -0.25 -37.07
C GLY A 341 16.41 0.27 -37.37
N VAL A 342 15.88 1.19 -36.56
CA VAL A 342 14.54 1.76 -36.76
C VAL A 342 14.66 3.06 -37.56
N ASN A 343 14.17 3.05 -38.80
CA ASN A 343 14.14 4.24 -39.65
C ASN A 343 12.80 4.99 -39.53
N LEU A 344 12.75 6.04 -38.70
CA LEU A 344 11.53 6.84 -38.52
C LEU A 344 11.12 7.67 -39.76
N ARG A 345 11.98 7.77 -40.79
CA ARG A 345 11.61 8.41 -42.06
C ARG A 345 10.78 7.49 -42.95
N ASP A 346 10.94 6.18 -42.77
CA ASP A 346 10.18 5.17 -43.52
C ASP A 346 8.93 4.76 -42.71
N ARG A 347 7.84 5.50 -42.93
CA ARG A 347 6.56 5.26 -42.27
C ARG A 347 5.96 3.88 -42.61
N VAL A 348 6.25 3.35 -43.80
CA VAL A 348 5.71 2.06 -44.25
C VAL A 348 6.41 0.93 -43.50
N GLN A 349 7.74 0.94 -43.47
CA GLN A 349 8.52 -0.03 -42.69
C GLN A 349 8.16 0.05 -41.20
N PHE A 350 8.02 1.26 -40.65
CA PHE A 350 7.65 1.43 -39.25
C PHE A 350 6.30 0.77 -38.94
N LYS A 351 5.29 1.02 -39.77
CA LYS A 351 3.94 0.48 -39.61
C LYS A 351 3.88 -1.04 -39.75
N GLU A 352 4.60 -1.60 -40.72
CA GLU A 352 4.51 -3.03 -41.03
C GLU A 352 5.45 -3.89 -40.17
N GLU A 353 6.64 -3.40 -39.84
CA GLU A 353 7.70 -4.22 -39.24
C GLU A 353 8.04 -3.85 -37.78
N THR A 354 7.74 -2.62 -37.33
CA THR A 354 8.09 -2.15 -35.97
C THR A 354 6.87 -2.06 -35.06
N TYR A 355 5.81 -1.39 -35.52
CA TYR A 355 4.60 -1.11 -34.76
C TYR A 355 3.91 -2.37 -34.18
N PRO A 356 3.68 -3.47 -34.94
CA PRO A 356 2.93 -4.62 -34.44
C PRO A 356 3.58 -5.31 -33.24
N HIS A 357 4.89 -5.11 -33.05
CA HIS A 357 5.66 -5.73 -31.99
C HIS A 357 5.86 -4.81 -30.77
N LEU A 358 5.71 -3.50 -30.96
CA LEU A 358 6.04 -2.48 -29.96
C LEU A 358 4.85 -1.63 -29.49
N CYS A 359 3.63 -1.96 -29.90
CA CYS A 359 2.42 -1.27 -29.46
C CYS A 359 1.93 -1.67 -28.05
N PHE A 360 2.29 -2.86 -27.54
CA PHE A 360 1.88 -3.38 -26.23
C PHE A 360 2.96 -3.51 -25.13
N PRO A 361 4.29 -3.42 -25.40
CA PRO A 361 5.28 -3.37 -24.34
C PRO A 361 4.95 -2.31 -23.30
N LYS A 362 4.84 -2.74 -22.03
CA LYS A 362 4.50 -1.85 -20.91
C LYS A 362 5.50 -0.69 -20.81
N SER A 363 6.78 -0.95 -21.03
CA SER A 363 7.85 0.06 -21.02
C SER A 363 7.65 1.15 -22.08
N ALA A 364 7.19 0.80 -23.29
CA ALA A 364 6.87 1.77 -24.33
C ALA A 364 5.63 2.61 -23.96
N ILE A 365 4.59 1.96 -23.43
CA ILE A 365 3.37 2.64 -22.95
C ILE A 365 3.69 3.58 -21.78
N ASP A 366 4.47 3.13 -20.79
CA ASP A 366 4.92 3.93 -19.65
C ASP A 366 5.70 5.16 -20.11
N TYR A 367 6.62 4.96 -21.07
CA TYR A 367 7.41 6.03 -21.65
C TYR A 367 6.52 7.08 -22.32
N TYR A 368 5.61 6.63 -23.20
CA TYR A 368 4.67 7.52 -23.85
C TYR A 368 3.77 8.26 -22.86
N LEU A 369 3.21 7.57 -21.87
CA LEU A 369 2.35 8.16 -20.84
C LEU A 369 3.08 9.19 -19.99
N SER A 370 4.36 8.97 -19.68
CA SER A 370 5.16 9.93 -18.91
C SER A 370 5.42 11.24 -19.67
N HIS A 371 5.55 11.17 -21.00
CA HIS A 371 5.73 12.35 -21.86
C HIS A 371 4.40 12.94 -22.35
N LEU A 372 3.29 12.21 -22.25
CA LEU A 372 1.94 12.73 -22.44
C LEU A 372 1.59 13.78 -21.35
N VAL A 373 2.26 13.75 -20.20
CA VAL A 373 2.00 14.65 -19.07
C VAL A 373 2.35 16.11 -19.38
N SER A 374 3.21 16.43 -20.36
CA SER A 374 3.38 17.82 -20.80
C SER A 374 2.05 18.43 -21.29
N LYS A 375 1.14 17.60 -21.81
CA LYS A 375 -0.23 17.99 -22.22
C LYS A 375 -1.20 18.17 -21.03
N PHE A 376 -0.76 17.92 -19.80
CA PHE A 376 -1.53 18.09 -18.55
C PHE A 376 -1.61 19.54 -18.07
N ALA A 377 -0.67 20.39 -18.49
CA ALA A 377 -0.62 21.80 -18.09
C ALA A 377 -1.95 22.52 -18.36
N LYS A 378 -2.52 22.32 -19.56
CA LYS A 378 -3.80 22.91 -19.98
C LYS A 378 -5.00 22.46 -19.12
N PRO A 379 -5.27 21.15 -18.94
CA PRO A 379 -6.28 20.66 -18.00
C PRO A 379 -6.06 21.10 -16.55
N TRP A 380 -4.82 21.25 -16.10
CA TRP A 380 -4.51 21.66 -14.73
C TRP A 380 -4.88 23.12 -14.48
N LEU A 381 -4.53 24.02 -15.41
CA LEU A 381 -4.91 25.43 -15.36
C LEU A 381 -6.44 25.60 -15.37
N ALA A 382 -7.15 24.77 -16.15
CA ALA A 382 -8.61 24.79 -16.20
C ALA A 382 -9.29 24.45 -14.85
N ARG A 383 -8.60 23.84 -13.89
CA ARG A 383 -9.17 23.58 -12.55
C ARG A 383 -9.17 24.79 -11.61
N TYR A 384 -8.44 25.83 -11.98
CA TYR A 384 -8.38 27.09 -11.24
C TYR A 384 -9.24 28.18 -11.90
N GLN A 385 -10.25 27.79 -12.69
CA GLN A 385 -11.16 28.72 -13.36
C GLN A 385 -11.84 29.70 -12.39
N ASP A 386 -12.15 29.26 -11.17
CA ASP A 386 -12.79 30.06 -10.12
C ASP A 386 -11.82 30.91 -9.27
N ASP A 387 -10.51 30.83 -9.52
CA ASP A 387 -9.48 31.57 -8.77
C ASP A 387 -8.85 32.68 -9.62
N ASP A 388 -9.22 33.93 -9.43
CA ASP A 388 -8.69 35.08 -10.21
C ASP A 388 -7.18 35.31 -10.05
N LYS A 389 -6.50 34.62 -9.12
CA LYS A 389 -5.07 34.78 -8.88
C LYS A 389 -4.22 33.99 -9.87
N THR A 390 -4.65 32.80 -10.26
CA THR A 390 -3.87 31.86 -11.08
C THR A 390 -4.16 32.05 -12.57
N GLN A 391 -3.25 32.69 -13.32
CA GLN A 391 -3.49 33.13 -14.69
C GLN A 391 -2.81 32.29 -15.77
N ALA A 392 -1.78 31.53 -15.41
CA ALA A 392 -1.03 30.74 -16.39
C ALA A 392 -0.36 29.52 -15.74
N VAL A 393 0.18 28.63 -16.55
CA VAL A 393 1.01 27.49 -16.13
C VAL A 393 2.31 27.48 -16.92
N VAL A 394 3.43 27.32 -16.21
CA VAL A 394 4.76 27.11 -16.78
C VAL A 394 4.98 25.62 -16.98
N SER A 395 5.38 25.23 -18.19
CA SER A 395 5.72 23.87 -18.58
C SER A 395 6.86 23.88 -19.61
N PHE A 396 7.31 22.72 -20.08
CA PHE A 396 8.34 22.60 -21.12
C PHE A 396 7.73 22.05 -22.40
N ASN A 397 8.17 22.58 -23.54
CA ASN A 397 7.72 22.12 -24.87
C ASN A 397 8.53 20.91 -25.35
N GLU A 398 8.30 20.47 -26.59
CA GLU A 398 8.98 19.30 -27.20
C GLU A 398 10.45 19.57 -27.59
N ASP A 399 10.92 20.81 -27.39
CA ASP A 399 12.28 21.29 -27.68
C ASP A 399 13.02 21.72 -26.38
N ASP A 400 12.53 21.30 -25.21
CA ASP A 400 13.06 21.58 -23.87
C ASP A 400 13.11 23.08 -23.48
N GLU A 401 12.32 23.91 -24.15
CA GLU A 401 12.18 25.33 -23.83
C GLU A 401 11.06 25.56 -22.83
N ALA A 402 11.30 26.48 -21.88
CA ALA A 402 10.30 26.86 -20.89
C ALA A 402 9.21 27.71 -21.55
N ILE A 403 7.98 27.21 -21.54
CA ILE A 403 6.81 27.88 -22.10
C ILE A 403 5.78 28.21 -21.02
N ILE A 404 5.02 29.27 -21.27
CA ILE A 404 3.86 29.69 -20.50
C ILE A 404 2.61 29.39 -21.32
N LEU A 405 1.63 28.74 -20.71
CA LEU A 405 0.29 28.61 -21.24
C LEU A 405 -0.68 29.48 -20.42
N ASP A 406 -1.32 30.45 -21.08
CA ASP A 406 -2.32 31.33 -20.46
C ASP A 406 -3.74 30.72 -20.43
N ARG A 407 -4.68 31.41 -19.80
CA ARG A 407 -6.11 31.01 -19.78
C ARG A 407 -6.79 31.04 -21.14
N SER A 408 -6.32 31.90 -22.05
CA SER A 408 -6.84 32.03 -23.41
C SER A 408 -6.38 30.88 -24.31
N GLY A 409 -5.42 30.08 -23.84
CA GLY A 409 -4.81 28.97 -24.57
C GLY A 409 -3.62 29.38 -25.45
N ASN A 410 -3.11 30.59 -25.28
CA ASN A 410 -1.90 31.07 -25.94
C ASN A 410 -0.66 30.47 -25.27
N VAL A 411 0.33 30.14 -26.08
CA VAL A 411 1.62 29.62 -25.64
C VAL A 411 2.69 30.65 -25.97
N GLU A 412 3.43 31.07 -24.96
CA GLU A 412 4.52 32.05 -25.08
C GLU A 412 5.78 31.51 -24.40
N GLU A 413 6.94 32.06 -24.75
CA GLU A 413 8.21 31.71 -24.09
C GLU A 413 8.26 32.34 -22.69
N LEU A 414 8.84 31.63 -21.71
CA LEU A 414 8.89 32.11 -20.32
C LEU A 414 9.63 33.45 -20.16
N GLU A 415 10.59 33.74 -21.04
CA GLU A 415 11.37 34.99 -21.00
C GLU A 415 10.57 36.22 -21.44
N THR A 416 9.38 36.03 -22.02
CA THR A 416 8.49 37.10 -22.47
C THR A 416 7.67 37.68 -21.29
N PRO A 417 7.72 38.99 -21.01
CA PRO A 417 6.85 39.65 -20.03
C PRO A 417 5.37 39.55 -20.44
N PRO A 418 4.39 39.52 -19.51
CA PRO A 418 4.48 39.92 -18.09
C PRO A 418 4.73 38.79 -17.08
N PHE A 419 4.65 37.52 -17.49
CA PHE A 419 4.64 36.38 -16.58
C PHE A 419 6.04 35.95 -16.11
N ALA A 420 7.11 36.31 -16.84
CA ALA A 420 8.49 36.23 -16.37
C ALA A 420 8.69 36.93 -15.01
N GLU A 421 7.97 38.03 -14.80
CA GLU A 421 8.01 38.84 -13.57
C GLU A 421 6.88 38.50 -12.58
N GLN A 422 5.78 37.90 -13.06
CA GLN A 422 4.59 37.54 -12.27
C GLN A 422 4.46 36.02 -12.01
N THR A 423 5.56 35.38 -11.63
CA THR A 423 5.59 33.94 -11.29
C THR A 423 4.69 33.57 -10.10
N ASP A 424 4.23 34.54 -9.31
CA ASP A 424 3.21 34.41 -8.26
C ASP A 424 1.80 34.11 -8.76
N ARG A 425 1.54 34.37 -10.04
CA ARG A 425 0.27 34.10 -10.71
C ARG A 425 0.31 32.85 -11.59
N CYS A 426 1.44 32.14 -11.58
CA CYS A 426 1.68 30.98 -12.44
C CYS A 426 1.76 29.69 -11.61
N LEU A 427 1.10 28.64 -12.10
CA LEU A 427 1.44 27.27 -11.71
C LEU A 427 2.75 26.87 -12.38
N SER A 428 3.50 25.96 -11.78
CA SER A 428 4.75 25.46 -12.38
C SER A 428 4.72 23.94 -12.37
N PHE A 429 4.80 23.36 -13.55
CA PHE A 429 4.95 21.92 -13.73
C PHE A 429 6.37 21.63 -14.19
N LEU A 430 7.11 20.85 -13.40
CA LEU A 430 8.44 20.34 -13.75
C LEU A 430 8.33 18.83 -13.85
N ASP A 431 8.62 18.28 -15.03
CA ASP A 431 8.81 16.85 -15.19
C ASP A 431 10.19 16.42 -14.65
N GLU A 432 10.52 15.14 -14.80
CA GLU A 432 11.74 14.54 -14.25
C GLU A 432 13.02 15.15 -14.86
N SER A 433 13.07 15.39 -16.18
CA SER A 433 14.24 15.95 -16.86
C SER A 433 14.47 17.41 -16.46
N HIS A 434 13.41 18.21 -16.35
CA HIS A 434 13.48 19.64 -16.07
C HIS A 434 13.62 19.97 -14.56
N THR A 435 13.79 18.95 -13.71
CA THR A 435 14.24 19.16 -12.32
C THR A 435 15.74 19.49 -12.22
N ARG A 436 16.54 19.26 -13.28
CA ARG A 436 17.97 19.60 -13.37
C ARG A 436 18.18 20.76 -14.35
N GLY A 437 19.16 21.64 -14.11
CA GLY A 437 19.53 22.71 -15.06
C GLY A 437 18.57 23.92 -15.15
N THR A 438 17.27 23.74 -14.92
CA THR A 438 16.29 24.82 -15.06
C THR A 438 16.38 25.88 -13.95
N TYR A 439 16.44 27.17 -14.29
CA TYR A 439 16.41 28.26 -13.32
C TYR A 439 15.05 28.95 -13.30
N LEU A 440 14.10 28.42 -12.50
CA LEU A 440 12.81 29.07 -12.24
C LEU A 440 12.83 29.78 -10.88
N LYS A 441 12.54 31.08 -10.87
CA LYS A 441 12.46 31.88 -9.64
C LYS A 441 11.06 31.71 -9.03
N LEU A 442 10.97 31.00 -7.91
CA LEU A 442 9.70 30.80 -7.21
C LEU A 442 9.36 31.99 -6.27
N PRO A 443 8.10 32.42 -6.21
CA PRO A 443 7.66 33.62 -5.47
C PRO A 443 7.60 33.38 -3.94
N PRO A 444 8.20 34.24 -3.09
CA PRO A 444 8.06 34.19 -1.62
C PRO A 444 6.83 34.98 -1.10
N PRO A 445 6.25 34.66 0.08
CA PRO A 445 6.64 33.64 1.06
C PRO A 445 5.73 32.39 1.14
N ASN A 446 4.63 32.33 0.37
CA ASN A 446 3.55 31.33 0.52
C ASN A 446 3.41 30.32 -0.65
N TYR A 447 4.50 29.99 -1.34
CA TYR A 447 4.46 28.98 -2.39
C TYR A 447 4.29 27.57 -1.80
N ARG A 448 3.35 26.80 -2.36
CA ARG A 448 3.12 25.38 -2.03
C ARG A 448 3.55 24.54 -3.21
N ALA A 449 4.29 23.47 -2.93
CA ALA A 449 4.77 22.54 -3.94
C ALA A 449 4.41 21.12 -3.54
N VAL A 450 4.22 20.28 -4.55
CA VAL A 450 3.99 18.83 -4.40
C VAL A 450 5.00 18.14 -5.32
N VAL A 451 5.70 17.13 -4.79
CA VAL A 451 6.52 16.23 -5.60
C VAL A 451 5.75 14.94 -5.79
N THR A 452 5.62 14.54 -7.05
CA THR A 452 5.04 13.27 -7.44
C THR A 452 6.11 12.18 -7.41
N LEU A 453 5.77 11.00 -6.87
CA LEU A 453 6.68 9.86 -6.80
C LEU A 453 6.37 8.89 -7.94
N GLY A 454 7.39 8.55 -8.73
CA GLY A 454 7.31 7.55 -9.80
C GLY A 454 7.93 6.22 -9.40
N ALA A 455 7.45 5.10 -9.97
CA ALA A 455 7.90 3.75 -9.62
C ALA A 455 9.37 3.45 -9.94
N ARG A 456 10.00 4.23 -10.82
CA ARG A 456 11.42 4.12 -11.23
C ARG A 456 12.24 5.34 -10.82
N LEU A 457 11.68 6.22 -10.00
CA LEU A 457 12.35 7.43 -9.54
C LEU A 457 13.47 7.03 -8.57
N THR A 458 14.72 7.24 -8.97
CA THR A 458 15.87 6.95 -8.12
C THR A 458 15.92 7.93 -6.94
N LYS A 459 16.57 7.52 -5.84
CA LYS A 459 16.78 8.39 -4.67
C LYS A 459 17.38 9.75 -5.07
N ASP A 460 18.34 9.75 -5.99
CA ASP A 460 19.01 10.98 -6.43
C ASP A 460 18.06 11.90 -7.20
N ARG A 461 17.22 11.35 -8.09
CA ARG A 461 16.23 12.13 -8.85
C ARG A 461 15.13 12.69 -7.94
N LEU A 462 14.69 11.91 -6.94
CA LEU A 462 13.77 12.38 -5.90
C LEU A 462 14.37 13.53 -5.07
N VAL A 463 15.61 13.35 -4.58
CA VAL A 463 16.29 14.38 -3.79
C VAL A 463 16.46 15.66 -4.62
N GLN A 464 16.79 15.55 -5.91
CA GLN A 464 16.90 16.71 -6.80
C GLN A 464 15.57 17.45 -6.98
N ALA A 465 14.47 16.75 -7.22
CA ALA A 465 13.14 17.35 -7.25
C ALA A 465 12.81 18.06 -5.91
N CYS A 466 13.13 17.41 -4.79
CA CYS A 466 12.94 17.98 -3.45
C CYS A 466 13.79 19.23 -3.18
N MET A 467 15.02 19.28 -3.67
CA MET A 467 15.92 20.44 -3.52
C MET A 467 15.39 21.68 -4.25
N ARG A 468 14.57 21.52 -5.29
CA ARG A 468 13.91 22.65 -5.97
C ARG A 468 12.91 23.40 -5.10
N MET A 469 12.35 22.74 -4.09
CA MET A 469 11.47 23.38 -3.11
C MET A 469 12.21 24.27 -2.10
N ARG A 470 13.55 24.44 -2.23
CA ARG A 470 14.48 25.41 -1.58
C ARG A 470 14.38 25.63 -0.05
N LYS A 471 13.50 24.93 0.67
CA LYS A 471 13.29 25.04 2.12
C LYS A 471 13.26 23.70 2.86
N LEU A 472 13.35 22.57 2.17
CA LEU A 472 13.34 21.22 2.78
C LEU A 472 14.57 20.88 3.64
N GLY A 473 15.61 21.73 3.64
CA GLY A 473 16.81 21.58 4.47
C GLY A 473 17.02 22.66 5.54
N LYS A 474 16.09 23.61 5.72
CA LYS A 474 16.18 24.60 6.81
C LYS A 474 15.34 24.13 7.99
N LEU A 475 15.87 23.18 8.76
CA LEU A 475 15.47 23.05 10.16
C LEU A 475 15.80 24.40 10.82
N LYS A 476 14.78 25.12 11.29
CA LYS A 476 14.98 26.24 12.20
C LYS A 476 15.74 25.69 13.41
N ALA A 477 16.94 26.22 13.65
CA ALA A 477 17.58 26.15 14.96
C ALA A 477 16.78 26.96 15.98
#